data_AF-A0A4Y9IH19-F1
#
_entry.id   AF-A0A4Y9IH19-F1
#
_cell.length_a   1.000
_cell.length_b   1.000
_cell.length_c   1.000
_cell.angle_alpha   90.00
_cell.angle_beta   90.00
_cell.angle_gamma   90.00
#
_symmetry.space_group_name_H-M   'P 1'
#
loop_
_entity.id
_entity.type
_entity.pdbx_description
1 polymer ?
#
loop_
_entity_poly.entity_id
_entity_poly.type
_entity_poly.pdbx_seq_one_letter_code
_entity_poly.pdbx_strand_id
1 'polypeptide(L)'
;FALKSTIDKIQINPTQIQNVIFGNVIQSGSGQNPARQIGINSGVPYKTPAMTVNEVCGSGLKSIILGRHRIQLGEAEVVAVGGIESMTNAPELIFKKDTAPVKSFMHDGLTDVFNQIPMGLTAERIAEKYDD
;
A
#
# COMPACT_ATOMS: atom_id res chain seq x y z
N PHE A 1 14.83 1.90 2.13
CA PHE A 1 15.00 1.13 3.38
C PHE A 1 14.33 1.83 4.56
N ALA A 2 12.99 1.94 4.60
CA ALA A 2 12.32 2.61 5.73
C ALA A 2 12.19 1.68 6.94
N LEU A 3 11.63 0.48 6.76
CA LEU A 3 11.40 -0.48 7.85
C LEU A 3 12.71 -0.91 8.52
N LYS A 4 13.73 -1.31 7.74
CA LYS A 4 15.05 -1.67 8.29
C LYS A 4 15.64 -0.54 9.15
N SER A 5 15.67 0.69 8.64
CA SER A 5 16.18 1.83 9.40
C SER A 5 15.36 2.13 10.65
N THR A 6 14.04 1.91 10.64
CA THR A 6 13.22 2.04 11.84
C THR A 6 13.59 0.98 12.88
N ILE A 7 13.70 -0.29 12.47
CA ILE A 7 14.12 -1.40 13.35
C ILE A 7 15.46 -1.09 14.00
N ASP A 8 16.45 -0.67 13.21
CA ASP A 8 17.79 -0.32 13.69
C ASP A 8 17.76 0.84 14.68
N LYS A 9 16.95 1.89 14.40
CA LYS A 9 16.81 3.07 15.27
C LYS A 9 16.18 2.77 16.63
N ILE A 10 15.17 1.90 16.67
CA ILE A 10 14.49 1.53 17.92
C ILE A 10 15.14 0.33 18.62
N GLN A 11 16.19 -0.23 18.02
CA GLN A 11 17.02 -1.31 18.57
C GLN A 11 16.24 -2.56 18.97
N ILE A 12 15.18 -2.91 18.23
CA ILE A 12 14.46 -4.17 18.46
C ILE A 12 15.03 -5.30 17.60
N ASN A 13 14.90 -6.53 18.08
CA ASN A 13 15.26 -7.69 17.26
C ASN A 13 14.17 -7.93 16.20
N PRO A 14 14.50 -8.05 14.89
CA PRO A 14 13.52 -8.34 13.85
C PRO A 14 12.64 -9.57 14.11
N THR A 15 13.12 -10.53 14.91
CA THR A 15 12.37 -11.73 15.31
C THR A 15 11.17 -11.45 16.22
N GLN A 16 11.11 -10.27 16.84
CA GLN A 16 9.97 -9.84 17.66
C GLN A 16 8.77 -9.42 16.80
N ILE A 17 8.98 -9.08 15.52
CA ILE A 17 7.90 -8.68 14.61
C ILE A 17 7.06 -9.91 14.24
N GLN A 18 5.79 -9.90 14.64
CA GLN A 18 4.85 -11.00 14.45
C GLN A 18 3.95 -10.81 13.22
N ASN A 19 3.79 -9.58 12.75
CA ASN A 19 3.08 -9.28 11.50
C ASN A 19 3.75 -8.13 10.73
N VAL A 20 3.67 -8.19 9.40
CA VAL A 20 4.04 -7.08 8.51
C VAL A 20 2.84 -6.68 7.66
N ILE A 21 2.39 -5.44 7.77
CA ILE A 21 1.20 -4.95 7.05
C ILE A 21 1.58 -3.64 6.36
N PHE A 22 1.58 -3.60 5.04
CA PHE A 22 1.94 -2.39 4.31
C PHE A 22 0.88 -2.02 3.28
N GLY A 23 0.58 -0.73 3.20
CA GLY A 23 -0.26 -0.18 2.15
C GLY A 23 0.49 -0.05 0.83
N ASN A 24 -0.14 -0.45 -0.28
CA ASN A 24 0.36 -0.18 -1.64
C ASN A 24 -0.81 -0.27 -2.63
N VAL A 25 -1.04 0.78 -3.41
CA VAL A 25 -2.15 0.89 -4.35
C VAL A 25 -1.76 0.27 -5.68
N ILE A 26 -0.69 0.79 -6.29
CA ILE A 26 -0.25 0.36 -7.63
C ILE A 26 0.70 -0.82 -7.47
N GLN A 27 0.14 -2.03 -7.50
CA GLN A 27 0.89 -3.27 -7.28
C GLN A 27 1.34 -3.95 -8.58
N SER A 28 0.88 -3.46 -9.73
CA SER A 28 1.20 -4.02 -11.05
C SER A 28 2.72 -4.06 -11.26
N GLY A 29 3.24 -5.22 -11.68
CA GLY A 29 4.67 -5.42 -11.89
C GLY A 29 5.52 -5.56 -10.62
N SER A 30 4.95 -5.38 -9.42
CA SER A 30 5.71 -5.45 -8.16
C SER A 30 6.00 -6.87 -7.68
N GLY A 31 5.50 -7.90 -8.37
CA GLY A 31 5.60 -9.30 -7.95
C GLY A 31 4.66 -9.64 -6.79
N GLN A 32 4.85 -10.81 -6.20
CA GLN A 32 3.95 -11.31 -5.15
C GLN A 32 4.16 -10.52 -3.85
N ASN A 33 3.06 -9.99 -3.31
CA ASN A 33 2.95 -9.42 -1.96
C ASN A 33 4.11 -8.47 -1.57
N PRO A 34 4.07 -7.19 -2.00
CA PRO A 34 5.11 -6.20 -1.67
C PRO A 34 5.44 -6.08 -0.18
N ALA A 35 4.46 -6.18 0.72
CA ALA A 35 4.69 -6.19 2.18
C ALA A 35 5.61 -7.33 2.63
N ARG A 36 5.48 -8.51 2.01
CA ARG A 36 6.37 -9.64 2.27
C ARG A 36 7.79 -9.35 1.84
N GLN A 37 7.97 -8.78 0.65
CA GLN A 37 9.28 -8.40 0.14
C GLN A 37 9.95 -7.37 1.06
N ILE A 38 9.20 -6.38 1.55
CA ILE A 38 9.66 -5.39 2.52
C ILE A 38 10.12 -6.07 3.82
N GLY A 39 9.33 -6.98 4.37
CA GLY A 39 9.65 -7.70 5.60
C GLY A 39 10.97 -8.47 5.49
N ILE A 40 11.09 -9.33 4.47
CA ILE A 40 12.29 -10.14 4.25
C ILE A 40 13.53 -9.26 4.02
N ASN A 41 13.42 -8.25 3.16
CA ASN A 41 14.52 -7.33 2.87
C ASN A 41 14.90 -6.43 4.07
N SER A 42 14.05 -6.38 5.10
CA SER A 42 14.31 -5.67 6.36
C SER A 42 14.79 -6.58 7.49
N GLY A 43 15.03 -7.87 7.21
CA GLY A 43 15.53 -8.84 8.18
C GLY A 43 14.45 -9.52 9.02
N VAL A 44 13.16 -9.32 8.71
CA VAL A 44 12.06 -10.01 9.39
C VAL A 44 12.08 -11.50 9.00
N PRO A 45 11.90 -12.45 9.94
CA PRO A 45 11.98 -13.88 9.65
C PRO A 45 10.97 -14.36 8.59
N TYR A 46 11.35 -15.40 7.85
CA TYR A 46 10.47 -16.03 6.85
C TYR A 46 9.17 -16.60 7.44
N LYS A 47 9.15 -16.99 8.72
CA LYS A 47 7.93 -17.46 9.38
C LYS A 47 6.90 -16.36 9.65
N THR A 48 7.31 -15.08 9.65
CA THR A 48 6.43 -13.96 9.98
C THR A 48 5.46 -13.68 8.84
N PRO A 49 4.14 -13.77 9.04
CA PRO A 49 3.16 -13.48 8.00
C PRO A 49 3.14 -12.00 7.62
N ALA A 50 2.89 -11.73 6.34
CA ALA A 50 2.86 -10.39 5.78
C ALA A 50 1.68 -10.22 4.82
N MET A 51 1.06 -9.04 4.81
CA MET A 51 -0.02 -8.71 3.87
C MET A 51 0.12 -7.30 3.31
N THR A 52 -0.20 -7.16 2.03
CA THR A 52 -0.29 -5.87 1.36
C THR A 52 -1.77 -5.47 1.30
N VAL A 53 -2.09 -4.25 1.74
CA VAL A 53 -3.46 -3.73 1.79
C VAL A 53 -3.63 -2.58 0.79
N ASN A 54 -4.80 -2.53 0.14
CA ASN A 54 -5.17 -1.44 -0.77
C ASN A 54 -6.50 -0.83 -0.31
N GLU A 55 -6.41 0.40 0.20
CA GLU A 55 -7.52 1.32 0.46
C GLU A 55 -7.23 2.67 -0.22
N VAL A 56 -6.73 2.59 -1.46
CA VAL A 56 -6.26 3.74 -2.28
C VAL A 56 -5.34 4.64 -1.45
N CYS A 57 -5.57 5.96 -1.41
CA CYS A 57 -4.75 6.91 -0.65
C CYS A 57 -4.72 6.60 0.86
N GLY A 58 -5.75 5.91 1.38
CA GLY A 58 -5.85 5.51 2.78
C GLY A 58 -5.02 4.28 3.16
N SER A 59 -4.41 3.57 2.20
CA SER A 59 -3.74 2.28 2.42
C SER A 59 -2.69 2.29 3.53
N GLY A 60 -1.88 3.36 3.60
CA GLY A 60 -0.85 3.50 4.63
C GLY A 60 -1.45 3.65 6.03
N LEU A 61 -2.54 4.40 6.18
CA LEU A 61 -3.25 4.54 7.45
C LEU A 61 -4.02 3.27 7.80
N LYS A 62 -4.59 2.59 6.79
CA LYS A 62 -5.28 1.32 6.98
C LYS A 62 -4.36 0.26 7.57
N SER A 63 -3.10 0.20 7.12
CA SER A 63 -2.13 -0.75 7.69
C SER A 63 -1.92 -0.54 9.19
N ILE A 64 -1.88 0.73 9.65
CA ILE A 64 -1.78 1.09 11.06
C ILE A 64 -3.02 0.64 11.84
N ILE A 65 -4.22 0.89 11.31
CA ILE A 65 -5.49 0.46 11.93
C ILE A 65 -5.51 -1.07 12.09
N LEU A 66 -5.12 -1.81 11.05
CA LEU A 66 -5.06 -3.27 11.08
C LEU A 66 -4.01 -3.78 12.07
N GLY A 67 -2.83 -3.15 12.13
CA GLY A 67 -1.80 -3.48 13.13
C GLY A 67 -2.27 -3.23 14.56
N ARG A 68 -2.96 -2.11 14.80
CA ARG A 68 -3.61 -1.82 16.08
C ARG A 68 -4.61 -2.90 16.45
N HIS A 69 -5.46 -3.35 15.52
CA HIS A 69 -6.43 -4.40 15.80
C HIS A 69 -5.75 -5.71 16.25
N ARG A 70 -4.64 -6.11 15.60
CA ARG A 70 -3.86 -7.28 16.02
C ARG A 70 -3.40 -7.16 17.48
N ILE A 71 -2.93 -5.98 17.87
CA ILE A 71 -2.51 -5.71 19.25
C ILE A 71 -3.69 -5.73 20.21
N GLN A 72 -4.79 -5.05 19.88
CA GLN A 72 -5.97 -4.97 20.74
C GLN A 72 -6.66 -6.32 20.97
N LEU A 73 -6.61 -7.20 19.97
CA LEU A 73 -7.18 -8.55 20.05
C LEU A 73 -6.22 -9.57 20.70
N GLY A 74 -5.01 -9.15 21.08
CA GLY A 74 -3.99 -10.04 21.65
C GLY A 74 -3.35 -11.01 20.65
N GLU A 75 -3.49 -10.75 19.35
CA GLU A 75 -2.93 -11.59 18.28
C GLU A 75 -1.45 -11.29 18.00
N ALA A 76 -0.98 -10.09 18.37
CA ALA A 76 0.42 -9.67 18.25
C ALA A 76 0.77 -8.61 19.30
N GLU A 77 2.03 -8.53 19.68
CA GLU A 77 2.62 -7.47 20.51
C GLU A 77 3.39 -6.46 19.65
N VAL A 78 4.05 -6.93 18.57
CA VAL A 78 4.84 -6.08 17.67
C VAL A 78 4.44 -6.33 16.22
N VAL A 79 3.97 -5.28 15.57
CA VAL A 79 3.54 -5.28 14.16
C VAL A 79 4.27 -4.20 13.38
N ALA A 80 4.89 -4.57 12.27
CA ALA A 80 5.47 -3.62 11.33
C ALA A 80 4.37 -3.08 10.40
N VAL A 81 4.11 -1.78 10.46
CA VAL A 81 3.09 -1.10 9.65
C VAL A 81 3.69 0.03 8.81
N GLY A 82 3.01 0.40 7.72
CA GLY A 82 3.44 1.52 6.88
C GLY A 82 2.77 1.53 5.50
N GLY A 83 3.40 2.21 4.56
CA GLY A 83 2.99 2.24 3.16
C GLY A 83 4.19 2.46 2.24
N ILE A 84 4.06 1.99 1.00
CA ILE A 84 4.99 2.26 -0.09
C ILE A 84 4.19 2.60 -1.34
N GLU A 85 4.79 3.39 -2.23
CA GLU A 85 4.24 3.63 -3.56
C GLU A 85 5.35 4.03 -4.52
N SER A 86 5.21 3.65 -5.79
CA SER A 86 6.12 4.12 -6.85
C SER A 86 5.36 4.40 -8.14
N MET A 87 4.71 5.57 -8.19
CA MET A 87 3.94 6.00 -9.35
C MET A 87 4.81 6.15 -10.61
N THR A 88 6.08 6.54 -10.45
CA THR A 88 7.03 6.69 -11.55
C THR A 88 7.36 5.36 -12.24
N ASN A 89 7.38 4.26 -11.48
CA ASN A 89 7.69 2.92 -12.00
C ASN A 89 6.43 2.12 -12.36
N ALA A 90 5.24 2.75 -12.28
CA ALA A 90 3.99 2.11 -12.62
C ALA A 90 3.99 1.70 -14.11
N PRO A 91 3.80 0.42 -14.45
CA PRO A 91 3.85 -0.04 -15.83
C PRO A 91 2.62 0.39 -16.62
N GLU A 92 2.67 0.21 -17.94
CA GLU A 92 1.48 0.20 -18.77
C GLU A 92 0.86 -1.21 -18.81
N LEU A 93 -0.47 -1.28 -18.87
CA LEU A 93 -1.26 -2.50 -18.87
C LEU A 93 -1.97 -2.68 -20.21
N ILE A 94 -1.98 -3.91 -20.72
CA ILE A 94 -2.80 -4.31 -21.86
C ILE A 94 -3.81 -5.33 -21.35
N PHE A 95 -5.06 -4.92 -21.19
CA PHE A 95 -6.12 -5.78 -20.64
C PHE A 95 -6.66 -6.81 -21.62
N LYS A 96 -6.63 -6.48 -22.92
CA LYS A 96 -7.04 -7.36 -24.00
C LYS A 96 -6.00 -7.31 -25.10
N LYS A 97 -5.77 -8.45 -25.74
CA LYS A 97 -4.89 -8.50 -26.91
C LYS A 97 -5.37 -7.47 -27.94
N ASP A 98 -4.43 -6.75 -28.54
CA ASP A 98 -4.68 -5.74 -29.58
C ASP A 98 -5.44 -4.47 -29.12
N THR A 99 -5.50 -4.19 -27.81
CA THR A 99 -5.97 -2.89 -27.29
C THR A 99 -4.82 -1.95 -26.93
N ALA A 100 -5.09 -0.65 -26.95
CA ALA A 100 -4.12 0.37 -26.52
C ALA A 100 -3.69 0.14 -25.06
N PRO A 101 -2.40 0.35 -24.73
CA PRO A 101 -1.93 0.28 -23.36
C PRO A 101 -2.58 1.36 -22.50
N VAL A 102 -2.82 1.03 -21.23
CA VAL A 102 -3.36 1.92 -20.21
C VAL A 102 -2.33 2.12 -19.13
N LYS A 103 -2.07 3.37 -18.74
CA LYS A 103 -1.16 3.67 -17.62
C LYS A 103 -1.76 3.14 -16.31
N SER A 104 -1.09 2.18 -15.66
CA SER A 104 -1.62 1.56 -14.43
C SER A 104 -1.88 2.57 -13.31
N PHE A 105 -1.02 3.59 -13.12
CA PHE A 105 -1.26 4.59 -12.08
C PHE A 105 -2.56 5.38 -12.30
N MET A 106 -2.92 5.64 -13.57
CA MET A 106 -4.20 6.27 -13.88
C MET A 106 -5.35 5.32 -13.62
N HIS A 107 -5.25 4.09 -14.12
CA HIS A 107 -6.31 3.09 -14.04
C HIS A 107 -6.57 2.60 -12.61
N ASP A 108 -5.52 2.20 -11.90
CA ASP A 108 -5.59 1.55 -10.59
C ASP A 108 -5.61 2.57 -9.42
N GLY A 109 -5.25 3.83 -9.67
CA GLY A 109 -5.05 4.83 -8.61
C GLY A 109 -5.81 6.16 -8.74
N LEU A 110 -5.99 6.68 -9.96
CA LEU A 110 -6.44 8.07 -10.18
C LEU A 110 -7.73 8.22 -10.99
N THR A 111 -8.38 7.12 -11.38
CA THR A 111 -9.64 7.13 -12.12
C THR A 111 -10.76 6.60 -11.22
N ASP A 112 -11.86 7.34 -11.15
CA ASP A 112 -13.07 6.85 -10.48
C ASP A 112 -13.67 5.71 -11.30
N VAL A 113 -13.83 4.54 -10.69
CA VAL A 113 -14.40 3.36 -11.34
C VAL A 113 -15.91 3.48 -11.60
N PHE A 114 -16.60 4.39 -10.91
CA PHE A 114 -18.05 4.53 -11.05
C PHE A 114 -18.43 5.57 -12.10
N ASN A 115 -17.77 6.73 -12.08
CA ASN A 115 -18.04 7.82 -13.01
C ASN A 115 -17.11 7.84 -14.23
N GLN A 116 -16.07 7.00 -14.26
CA GLN A 116 -15.07 6.95 -15.33
C GLN A 116 -14.37 8.30 -15.59
N ILE A 117 -14.15 9.07 -14.52
CA ILE A 117 -13.49 10.38 -14.56
C ILE A 117 -12.21 10.37 -13.72
N PRO A 118 -11.21 11.21 -14.06
CA PRO A 118 -10.06 11.43 -13.18
C PRO A 118 -10.48 12.01 -11.82
N MET A 119 -9.77 11.63 -10.76
CA MET A 119 -9.97 12.19 -9.41
C MET A 119 -9.89 13.72 -9.36
N GLY A 120 -9.14 14.37 -10.26
CA GLY A 120 -9.13 15.83 -10.36
C GLY A 120 -10.52 16.43 -10.61
N LEU A 121 -11.36 15.77 -11.43
CA LEU A 121 -12.72 16.23 -11.69
C LEU A 121 -13.67 16.03 -10.51
N THR A 122 -13.36 15.11 -9.60
CA THR A 122 -14.14 14.99 -8.35
C THR A 122 -13.82 16.17 -7.42
N ALA A 123 -12.57 16.64 -7.41
CA ALA A 123 -12.18 17.85 -6.69
C ALA A 123 -12.86 19.11 -7.27
N GLU A 124 -12.91 19.27 -8.60
CA GLU A 124 -13.61 20.40 -9.23
C GLU A 124 -15.10 20.45 -8.86
N ARG A 125 -15.79 19.29 -8.85
CA ARG A 125 -17.19 19.22 -8.40
C ARG A 125 -17.38 19.63 -6.94
N ILE A 126 -16.40 19.35 -6.08
CA ILE A 126 -16.43 19.81 -4.69
C ILE A 126 -16.21 21.32 -4.64
N ALA A 127 -15.27 21.86 -5.44
CA ALA A 127 -15.07 23.30 -5.55
C ALA A 127 -16.36 24.02 -5.97
N GLU A 128 -16.97 23.64 -7.10
CA GLU A 128 -18.24 24.21 -7.59
C GLU A 128 -19.38 24.14 -6.55
N LYS A 129 -19.43 23.07 -5.74
CA LYS A 129 -20.47 22.88 -4.73
C LYS A 129 -20.34 23.85 -3.54
N TYR A 130 -19.12 24.28 -3.23
CA TYR A 130 -18.81 25.14 -2.08
C TYR A 130 -18.20 26.49 -2.51
N ASP A 131 -18.42 26.88 -3.77
CA ASP A 131 -18.04 28.20 -4.30
C ASP A 131 -19.14 29.20 -3.88
N ASP A 132 -18.99 29.74 -2.66
CA ASP A 132 -19.83 30.81 -2.08
C ASP A 132 -19.40 32.21 -2.59
#